data_AF-A0A838TKH5-F1
#
_entry.id   AF-A0A838TKH5-F1
#
_cell.length_a   1.000
_cell.length_b   1.000
_cell.length_c   1.000
_cell.angle_alpha   90.00
_cell.angle_beta   90.00
_cell.angle_gamma   90.00
#
_symmetry.space_group_name_H-M   'P 1'
#
loop_
_entity.id
_entity.type
_entity.pdbx_description
1 polymer ?
#
loop_
_entity_poly.entity_id
_entity_poly.type
_entity_poly.pdbx_seq_one_letter_code
_entity_poly.pdbx_strand_id
1 'polypeptide(L)' 'MSCFVPVIAGNTGVVPEICNNSALYFNYNEYKDIADKMMLIYKDENLRKQLIEKAEVQVKKYSWDRAAILLWKSIEKACR' A
#
# COMPACT_ATOMS: atom_id res chain seq x y z
N MET A 1 2.37 3.51 -4.52
CA MET A 1 3.30 2.36 -4.45
C MET A 1 4.13 2.19 -5.73
N SER A 2 3.64 2.68 -6.87
CA SER A 2 4.29 2.58 -8.18
C SER A 2 5.68 3.24 -8.31
N CYS A 3 6.07 4.09 -7.35
CA CYS A 3 7.37 4.74 -7.35
C CYS A 3 8.48 3.93 -6.66
N PHE A 4 8.19 2.71 -6.18
CA PHE A 4 9.17 1.82 -5.54
C PHE A 4 9.89 2.44 -4.32
N VAL A 5 9.13 3.18 -3.52
CA VAL A 5 9.59 3.81 -2.27
C VAL A 5 8.91 3.10 -1.09
N PRO A 6 9.64 2.82 0.01
CA PRO A 6 9.04 2.24 1.22
C PRO A 6 7.98 3.19 1.79
N VAL A 7 6.89 2.62 2.29
CA VAL A 7 5.74 3.38 2.81
C VAL A 7 5.58 3.14 4.31
N ILE A 8 5.44 4.23 5.05
CA ILE A 8 4.87 4.23 6.40
C ILE A 8 3.44 4.76 6.27
N ALA A 9 2.46 4.01 6.76
CA ALA A 9 1.05 4.38 6.64
C ALA A 9 0.33 4.09 7.94
N GLY A 10 -0.79 4.76 8.20
CA GLY A 10 -1.54 4.49 9.42
C GLY A 10 -2.44 3.26 9.29
N ASN A 11 -2.70 2.58 10.39
CA ASN A 11 -3.47 1.33 10.40
C ASN A 11 -5.00 1.54 10.46
N THR A 12 -5.57 2.42 9.64
CA THR A 12 -7.00 2.75 9.69
C THR A 12 -7.63 2.91 8.31
N GLY A 13 -8.96 2.77 8.25
CA GLY A 13 -9.73 2.95 7.03
C GLY A 13 -9.33 1.94 5.94
N VAL A 14 -9.24 2.43 4.70
CA VAL A 14 -8.89 1.61 3.52
C VAL A 14 -7.39 1.34 3.39
N VAL A 15 -6.55 2.00 4.20
CA VAL A 15 -5.09 1.93 4.06
C VAL A 15 -4.55 0.50 4.22
N PRO A 16 -4.97 -0.29 5.23
CA PRO A 16 -4.50 -1.67 5.37
C PRO A 16 -4.92 -2.58 4.21
N GLU A 17 -6.06 -2.29 3.56
CA GLU A 17 -6.53 -3.03 2.39
C GLU A 17 -5.66 -2.74 1.16
N ILE A 18 -5.34 -1.46 0.92
CA ILE A 18 -4.54 -1.02 -0.23
C ILE A 18 -3.05 -1.36 -0.05
N CYS A 19 -2.50 -1.15 1.15
CA CYS A 19 -1.08 -1.34 1.42
C CYS A 19 -0.74 -2.78 1.83
N ASN A 20 -1.65 -3.52 2.44
CA ASN A 20 -1.45 -4.91 2.88
C ASN A 20 -0.06 -5.09 3.55
N ASN A 21 0.72 -6.12 3.21
CA ASN A 21 2.03 -6.38 3.80
C ASN A 21 3.18 -5.53 3.24
N SER A 22 2.89 -4.51 2.42
CA SER A 22 3.90 -3.71 1.72
C SER A 22 4.16 -2.32 2.32
N ALA A 23 3.61 -2.04 3.50
CA ALA A 23 3.89 -0.85 4.28
C ALA A 23 4.20 -1.21 5.74
N LEU A 24 4.90 -0.32 6.43
CA LEU A 24 4.92 -0.31 7.89
C LEU A 24 3.72 0.48 8.40
N TYR A 25 3.06 -0.08 9.40
CA TYR A 25 1.92 0.58 10.02
C TYR A 25 2.33 1.33 11.28
N PHE A 26 1.74 2.51 11.48
CA PHE A 26 1.86 3.27 12.72
C PHE A 26 0.51 3.51 13.39
N ASN A 27 0.54 3.72 14.70
CA ASN A 27 -0.57 4.12 15.54
C ASN A 27 -0.72 5.64 15.59
N TYR A 28 -1.89 6.15 15.21
CA TYR A 28 -2.18 7.60 15.21
C TYR A 28 -2.16 8.24 16.59
N ASN A 29 -2.41 7.46 17.65
CA ASN A 29 -2.46 7.97 19.02
C ASN A 29 -1.07 8.05 19.67
N GLU A 30 -0.01 7.64 18.97
CA GLU A 30 1.35 7.57 19.49
C GLU A 30 2.37 8.12 18.48
N TYR A 31 2.70 9.42 18.61
CA TYR A 31 3.65 10.06 17.70
C TYR A 31 5.05 9.43 17.70
N LYS A 32 5.43 8.73 18.78
CA LYS A 32 6.71 8.01 18.86
C LYS A 32 6.77 6.83 17.90
N ASP A 33 5.65 6.15 17.66
CA ASP A 33 5.61 4.98 16.78
C ASP A 33 5.99 5.35 15.34
N ILE A 34 5.44 6.43 14.79
CA ILE A 34 5.84 6.91 13.45
C ILE A 34 7.32 7.32 13.42
N ALA A 35 7.84 7.98 14.45
CA ALA A 35 9.25 8.35 14.54
C ALA A 35 10.15 7.10 14.56
N ASP A 36 9.77 6.07 15.32
CA ASP A 36 10.49 4.80 15.38
C ASP A 36 10.44 4.06 14.04
N LYS A 37 9.30 4.07 13.32
CA LYS A 37 9.22 3.52 11.95
C LYS A 37 10.08 4.27 10.95
N MET A 38 10.17 5.60 11.06
CA MET A 38 11.06 6.41 10.22
C MET A 38 12.52 6.04 10.47
N MET A 39 12.93 5.90 11.74
CA MET A 39 14.28 5.47 12.10
C MET A 39 14.57 4.03 11.68
N LEU A 40 13.58 3.15 11.75
CA LEU A 40 13.69 1.75 11.33
C LEU A 40 13.96 1.65 9.82
N ILE A 41 13.20 2.35 8.98
CA ILE A 41 13.44 2.38 7.52
C ILE A 41 14.78 3.02 7.16
N TYR A 42 15.21 4.02 7.93
CA TYR A 42 16.49 4.68 7.72
C TYR A 42 17.67 3.74 8.03
N LYS A 43 17.62 3.02 9.16
CA LYS A 43 18.71 2.16 9.65
C LYS A 43 18.74 0.77 9.04
N ASP A 44 17.57 0.17 8.76
CA ASP A 44 17.47 -1.21 8.28
C ASP A 44 17.27 -1.25 6.76
N GLU A 45 18.39 -1.38 6.04
CA GLU A 45 18.39 -1.45 4.59
C GLU A 45 17.72 -2.72 4.04
N ASN A 46 17.79 -3.83 4.79
CA ASN A 46 17.18 -5.09 4.40
C ASN A 46 15.66 -4.98 4.47
N LEU A 47 15.14 -4.43 5.57
CA LEU A 47 13.70 -4.16 5.70
C LEU A 47 13.24 -3.20 4.59
N ARG A 48 14.00 -2.14 4.33
CA ARG A 48 13.70 -1.18 3.26
C ARG A 48 13.57 -1.89 1.91
N LYS A 49 14.53 -2.76 1.57
CA LYS A 49 14.49 -3.55 0.34
C LYS A 49 13.27 -4.48 0.29
N GLN A 50 12.99 -5.20 1.37
CA GLN A 50 11.83 -6.09 1.46
C GLN A 50 10.50 -5.35 1.29
N LEU A 51 10.36 -4.14 1.83
CA LEU A 51 9.16 -3.32 1.66
C LEU A 51 8.97 -2.92 0.19
N ILE A 52 10.06 -2.56 -0.51
CA ILE A 52 10.02 -2.23 -1.94
C ILE A 52 9.62 -3.45 -2.78
N GLU A 53 10.19 -4.63 -2.51
CA GLU A 53 9.85 -5.88 -3.20
C GLU A 53 8.36 -6.23 -3.00
N LYS A 54 7.86 -6.11 -1.77
CA LYS A 54 6.44 -6.32 -1.48
C LYS A 54 5.56 -5.27 -2.17
N ALA A 55 6.02 -4.02 -2.27
CA ALA A 55 5.29 -2.96 -2.97
C ALA A 55 5.19 -3.20 -4.48
N GLU A 56 6.22 -3.77 -5.08
CA GLU A 56 6.19 -4.20 -6.48
C GLU A 56 5.12 -5.27 -6.72
N VAL A 57 4.99 -6.25 -5.83
CA VAL A 57 3.93 -7.26 -5.92
C VAL A 57 2.55 -6.63 -5.70
N GLN A 58 2.42 -5.70 -4.75
CA GLN A 58 1.15 -5.07 -4.42
C GLN A 58 0.65 -4.15 -5.55
N VAL A 59 1.52 -3.36 -6.19
CA VAL A 59 1.12 -2.43 -7.26
C VAL A 59 0.55 -3.16 -8.47
N LYS A 60 1.01 -4.39 -8.76
CA LYS A 60 0.49 -5.23 -9.86
C LYS A 60 -1.00 -5.55 -9.74
N LYS A 61 -1.60 -5.39 -8.56
CA LYS A 61 -3.04 -5.60 -8.35
C LYS A 61 -3.90 -4.44 -8.88
N TYR A 62 -3.31 -3.26 -9.09
CA TYR A 62 -4.05 -2.04 -9.41
C TYR A 62 -3.60 -1.49 -10.76
N SER A 63 -4.55 -1.32 -11.68
CA SER A 63 -4.33 -0.60 -12.94
C SER A 63 -5.63 0.08 -13.37
N TRP A 64 -5.49 1.17 -14.12
CA TRP A 64 -6.63 1.86 -14.72
C TRP A 64 -7.39 0.96 -15.70
N ASP A 65 -6.68 0.15 -16.49
CA ASP A 65 -7.31 -0.81 -17.41
C ASP A 65 -8.19 -1.81 -16.66
N ARG A 66 -7.71 -2.35 -15.53
CA ARG A 66 -8.50 -3.26 -14.70
C ARG A 66 -9.75 -2.57 -14.17
N ALA A 67 -9.62 -1.33 -13.69
CA ALA A 67 -10.76 -0.56 -13.19
C ALA A 67 -11.79 -0.29 -14.29
N ALA A 68 -11.34 0.12 -15.49
CA ALA A 68 -12.20 0.38 -16.64
C ALA A 68 -12.95 -0.89 -17.08
N ILE A 69 -12.27 -2.04 -17.17
CA ILE A 69 -12.89 -3.32 -17.52
C ILE A 69 -13.94 -3.74 -16.49
N LEU A 70 -13.65 -3.60 -15.19
CA LEU A 70 -14.60 -3.94 -14.13
C LEU A 70 -15.84 -3.04 -14.16
N LEU A 71 -15.64 -1.74 -14.41
CA LEU A 71 -16.72 -0.77 -14.54
C LEU A 71 -17.60 -1.10 -15.74
N TRP A 72 -17.01 -1.33 -16.91
CA TRP A 72 -17.74 -1.67 -18.14
C TRP A 72 -18.59 -2.94 -17.95
N LYS A 73 -18.02 -4.00 -17.38
CA LYS A 73 -18.77 -5.23 -17.06
C LYS A 73 -19.94 -4.99 -16.12
N SER A 74 -19.79 -4.06 -15.18
CA SER A 74 -20.87 -3.69 -14.25
C SER A 74 -22.00 -2.97 -14.96
N ILE A 75 -21.68 -2.09 -15.92
CA ILE A 75 -22.66 -1.40 -16.77
C ILE A 75 -23.40 -2.41 -17.65
N GLU A 76 -22.68 -3.30 -18.35
CA GLU A 76 -23.29 -4.34 -19.19
C GLU A 76 -24.25 -5.24 -18.41
N LYS A 77 -23.91 -5.57 -17.16
CA LYS A 77 -24.77 -6.37 -16.28
C LYS A 77 -26.02 -5.62 -15.83
N ALA A 78 -25.94 -4.31 -15.63
CA ALA A 78 -27.07 -3.50 -15.19
C ALA A 78 -28.06 -3.17 -16.33
N CYS A 79 -27.58 -3.14 -17.58
CA CYS A 79 -28.41 -2.90 -18.76
C CYS A 79 -29.10 -4.14 -19.32
N ARG A 80 -28.79 -5.34 -18.80
CA ARG A 80 -29.49 -6.60 -19.12
C ARG A 80 -30.51 -6.92 -18.05
#